data_AF-A0A7C7ANY1-F1
#
_entry.id   AF-A0A7C7ANY1-F1
#
_cell.length_a   1.000
_cell.length_b   1.000
_cell.length_c   1.000
_cell.angle_alpha   90.00
_cell.angle_beta   90.00
_cell.angle_gamma   90.00
#
_symmetry.space_group_name_H-M   'P 1'
#
loop_
_entity.id
_entity.type
_entity.pdbx_description
1 polymer ?
#
loop_
_entity_poly.entity_id
_entity_poly.type
_entity_poly.pdbx_seq_one_letter_code
_entity_poly.pdbx_strand_id
1 'polypeptide(L)'
;MGGYLWIIAFLAVVAPLLTLIHELGHAGAALALVPQHDVTIRIGRDPKISLYKRGRLHILVHPLGGCEGHYGWGAARVEVATSSAIWIALAGPLASLVMALVCAGLKNALGEGPSLARTLVNASMYYNMLQFAATIIPVKYPTWWFGYAGRWSDGLLAWHCLFGEGDKVVLTDTARRDEIVND
;
A
#
# COMPACT_ATOMS: atom_id res chain seq x y z
N MET A 1 20.05 18.18 22.01
CA MET A 1 19.67 16.74 22.07
C MET A 1 18.38 16.38 21.31
N GLY A 2 17.85 17.22 20.39
CA GLY A 2 16.55 16.97 19.72
C GLY A 2 16.60 16.56 18.23
N GLY A 3 17.77 16.30 17.65
CA GLY A 3 17.92 16.21 16.19
C GLY A 3 17.43 14.92 15.51
N TYR A 4 17.23 13.83 16.26
CA TYR A 4 16.92 12.51 15.69
C TYR A 4 15.58 11.93 16.16
N LEU A 5 14.94 12.54 17.16
CA LEU A 5 13.66 12.06 17.70
C LEU A 5 12.55 12.07 16.62
N TRP A 6 12.61 13.02 15.70
CA TRP A 6 11.68 13.07 14.57
C TRP A 6 11.84 11.88 13.62
N ILE A 7 13.07 11.35 13.45
CA ILE A 7 13.31 10.15 12.62
C ILE A 7 12.62 8.95 13.25
N ILE A 8 12.78 8.78 14.57
CA ILE A 8 12.13 7.69 15.30
C ILE A 8 10.61 7.84 15.22
N ALA A 9 10.07 9.03 15.49
CA ALA A 9 8.63 9.29 15.38
C ALA A 9 8.13 9.04 13.95
N PHE A 10 8.91 9.43 12.94
CA PHE A 10 8.57 9.20 11.55
C PHE A 10 8.54 7.70 11.22
N LEU A 11 9.61 6.96 11.51
CA LEU A 11 9.72 5.54 11.15
C LEU A 11 8.79 4.64 11.98
N ALA A 12 8.56 4.96 13.25
CA ALA A 12 7.76 4.12 14.14
C ALA A 12 6.25 4.38 14.03
N VAL A 13 5.84 5.59 13.61
CA VAL A 13 4.43 5.98 13.62
C VAL A 13 3.98 6.48 12.26
N VAL A 14 4.64 7.52 11.72
CA VAL A 14 4.15 8.20 10.53
C VAL A 14 4.26 7.32 9.29
N ALA A 15 5.41 6.71 9.03
CA ALA A 15 5.63 5.87 7.85
C ALA A 15 4.66 4.67 7.81
N PRO A 16 4.47 3.86 8.88
CA PRO A 16 3.45 2.81 8.90
C PRO A 16 2.03 3.30 8.63
N LEU A 17 1.67 4.50 9.10
CA LEU A 17 0.35 5.10 8.82
C LEU A 17 0.22 5.50 7.34
N LEU A 18 1.27 6.03 6.72
CA LEU A 18 1.29 6.33 5.29
C LEU A 18 1.23 5.05 4.45
N THR A 19 1.95 4.00 4.86
CA THR A 19 1.82 2.67 4.25
C THR A 19 0.39 2.15 4.39
N LEU A 20 -0.23 2.30 5.56
CA LEU A 20 -1.64 1.92 5.77
C LEU A 20 -2.58 2.67 4.83
N ILE A 21 -2.38 3.97 4.61
CA ILE A 21 -3.18 4.77 3.66
C ILE A 21 -3.07 4.20 2.23
N HIS A 22 -1.87 3.81 1.82
CA HIS A 22 -1.65 3.14 0.53
C HIS A 22 -2.43 1.82 0.42
N GLU A 23 -2.29 0.94 1.41
CA GLU A 23 -3.01 -0.34 1.43
C GLU A 23 -4.53 -0.17 1.53
N LEU A 24 -4.99 0.88 2.23
CA LEU A 24 -6.40 1.25 2.27
C LEU A 24 -6.93 1.68 0.90
N GLY A 25 -6.09 2.28 0.04
CA GLY A 25 -6.43 2.56 -1.35
C GLY A 25 -6.80 1.28 -2.10
N HIS A 26 -5.91 0.28 -2.08
CA HIS A 26 -6.17 -1.03 -2.67
C HIS A 26 -7.40 -1.70 -2.07
N ALA A 27 -7.47 -1.76 -0.74
CA ALA A 27 -8.56 -2.43 -0.04
C ALA A 27 -9.90 -1.76 -0.30
N GLY A 28 -9.95 -0.42 -0.38
CA GLY A 28 -11.15 0.34 -0.72
C GLY A 28 -11.66 -0.02 -2.12
N ALA A 29 -10.78 -0.04 -3.12
CA ALA A 29 -11.13 -0.46 -4.47
C ALA A 29 -11.57 -1.94 -4.51
N ALA A 30 -10.86 -2.83 -3.82
CA ALA A 30 -11.20 -4.24 -3.73
C ALA A 30 -12.59 -4.47 -3.10
N LEU A 31 -12.88 -3.78 -1.99
CA LEU A 31 -14.19 -3.87 -1.33
C LEU A 31 -15.32 -3.34 -2.22
N ALA A 32 -15.07 -2.29 -3.01
CA ALA A 32 -16.07 -1.70 -3.89
C ALA A 32 -16.33 -2.54 -5.16
N LEU A 33 -15.27 -3.08 -5.77
CA LEU A 33 -15.33 -3.74 -7.07
C LEU A 33 -15.50 -5.26 -6.97
N VAL A 34 -15.15 -5.86 -5.82
CA VAL A 34 -15.21 -7.30 -5.58
C VAL A 34 -15.98 -7.55 -4.28
N PRO A 35 -17.32 -7.42 -4.29
CA PRO A 35 -18.12 -7.41 -3.07
C PRO A 35 -18.21 -8.78 -2.37
N GLN A 36 -17.87 -9.86 -3.07
CA GLN A 36 -18.04 -11.24 -2.59
C GLN A 36 -16.92 -11.71 -1.66
N HIS A 37 -15.81 -10.97 -1.56
CA HIS A 37 -14.63 -11.41 -0.86
C HIS A 37 -14.24 -10.47 0.28
N ASP A 38 -13.70 -11.07 1.33
CA ASP A 38 -13.09 -10.36 2.46
C ASP A 38 -11.70 -9.85 2.06
N VAL A 39 -11.32 -8.70 2.61
CA VAL A 39 -10.03 -8.04 2.38
C VAL A 39 -9.32 -7.86 3.70
N THR A 40 -8.06 -8.29 3.74
CA THR A 40 -7.19 -8.17 4.91
C THR A 40 -6.02 -7.25 4.60
N ILE A 41 -5.84 -6.19 5.38
CA ILE A 41 -4.66 -5.33 5.35
C ILE A 41 -3.69 -5.80 6.42
N ARG A 42 -2.42 -5.91 6.08
CA ARG A 42 -1.35 -6.42 6.93
C ARG A 42 -0.20 -5.40 6.96
N ILE A 43 0.01 -4.76 8.11
CA ILE A 43 1.07 -3.76 8.33
C ILE A 43 2.14 -4.33 9.28
N GLY A 44 3.39 -4.21 8.87
CA GLY A 44 4.55 -4.81 9.52
C GLY A 44 4.72 -6.29 9.15
N ARG A 45 5.92 -6.80 9.42
CA ARG A 45 6.28 -8.21 9.23
C ARG A 45 5.54 -9.11 10.21
N ASP A 46 4.92 -10.18 9.70
CA ASP A 46 4.17 -11.18 10.50
C ASP A 46 3.14 -10.54 11.46
N PRO A 47 2.14 -9.82 10.93
CA PRO A 47 1.18 -9.11 11.75
C PRO A 47 0.18 -10.05 12.42
N LYS A 48 0.17 -10.02 13.75
CA LYS A 48 -0.65 -10.89 14.62
C LYS A 48 -1.72 -10.13 15.39
N ILE A 49 -1.57 -8.81 15.53
CA ILE A 49 -2.49 -7.99 16.31
C ILE A 49 -3.64 -7.56 15.41
N SER A 50 -4.85 -8.00 15.72
CA SER A 50 -6.06 -7.51 15.05
C SER A 50 -6.40 -6.11 15.56
N LEU A 51 -6.04 -5.09 14.78
CA LEU A 51 -6.31 -3.69 15.12
C LEU A 51 -7.78 -3.33 14.89
N TYR A 52 -8.35 -3.82 13.80
CA TYR A 52 -9.70 -3.47 13.39
C TYR A 52 -10.32 -4.59 12.55
N LYS A 53 -11.55 -4.98 12.87
CA LYS A 53 -12.34 -5.90 12.04
C LYS A 53 -13.77 -5.40 11.98
N ARG A 54 -14.25 -5.05 10.79
CA ARG A 54 -15.65 -4.66 10.58
C ARG A 54 -16.10 -5.06 9.19
N GLY A 55 -17.19 -5.84 9.13
CA GLY A 55 -17.68 -6.39 7.87
C GLY A 55 -16.58 -7.20 7.18
N ARG A 56 -16.38 -6.91 5.90
CA ARG A 56 -15.39 -7.58 5.02
C ARG A 56 -13.98 -7.04 5.13
N LEU A 57 -13.72 -6.04 5.99
CA LEU A 57 -12.38 -5.47 6.18
C LEU A 57 -11.77 -5.94 7.50
N HIS A 58 -10.56 -6.50 7.40
CA HIS A 58 -9.72 -6.85 8.54
C HIS A 58 -8.37 -6.14 8.45
N ILE A 59 -7.91 -5.49 9.51
CA ILE A 59 -6.61 -4.83 9.58
C ILE A 59 -5.80 -5.51 10.69
N LEU A 60 -4.67 -6.09 10.29
CA LEU A 60 -3.68 -6.73 11.14
C LEU A 60 -2.42 -5.86 11.18
N VAL A 61 -1.85 -5.67 12.37
CA VAL A 61 -0.66 -4.86 12.57
C VAL A 61 0.39 -5.58 13.41
N HIS A 62 1.66 -5.27 13.14
CA HIS A 62 2.80 -5.52 14.03
C HIS A 62 3.56 -4.20 14.20
N PRO A 63 3.37 -3.48 15.32
CA PRO A 63 3.94 -2.15 15.52
C PRO A 63 5.47 -2.07 15.40
N LEU A 64 6.18 -3.16 15.69
CA LEU A 64 7.64 -3.26 15.58
C LEU A 64 8.08 -4.05 14.34
N GLY A 65 7.16 -4.37 13.44
CA GLY A 65 7.40 -5.16 12.24
C GLY A 65 7.96 -4.36 11.06
N GLY A 66 8.31 -3.09 11.24
CA GLY A 66 8.81 -2.20 10.20
C GLY A 66 7.70 -1.52 9.38
N CYS A 67 8.09 -0.81 8.31
CA CYS A 67 7.19 -0.06 7.41
C CYS A 67 6.69 -0.89 6.22
N GLU A 68 6.66 -2.21 6.35
CA GLU A 68 6.16 -3.11 5.31
C GLU A 68 4.63 -3.13 5.35
N GLY A 69 3.97 -3.11 4.19
CA GLY A 69 2.51 -3.18 4.09
C GLY A 69 2.09 -4.03 2.91
N HIS A 70 0.97 -4.72 3.07
CA HIS A 70 0.28 -5.38 1.96
C HIS A 70 -1.19 -5.61 2.32
N TYR A 71 -2.07 -5.43 1.33
CA TYR A 71 -3.40 -6.01 1.36
C TYR A 71 -3.38 -7.44 0.80
N GLY A 72 -4.45 -8.18 1.09
CA GLY A 72 -4.67 -9.55 0.65
C GLY A 72 -6.13 -9.93 0.76
N TRP A 73 -6.46 -11.10 0.26
CA TRP A 73 -7.83 -11.62 0.25
C TRP A 73 -8.05 -12.60 1.40
N GLY A 74 -9.26 -12.67 1.96
CA GLY A 74 -9.60 -13.73 2.91
C GLY A 74 -9.66 -15.13 2.27
N ALA A 75 -9.75 -15.20 0.94
CA ALA A 75 -9.75 -16.44 0.17
C ALA A 75 -8.39 -16.67 -0.49
N ALA A 76 -7.99 -17.95 -0.63
CA ALA A 76 -6.71 -18.34 -1.21
C ALA A 76 -6.54 -17.89 -2.67
N ARG A 77 -7.63 -17.87 -3.43
CA ARG A 77 -7.72 -17.43 -4.82
C ARG A 77 -9.01 -16.64 -5.03
N VAL A 78 -8.92 -15.56 -5.78
CA VAL A 78 -10.03 -14.66 -6.13
C VAL A 78 -9.94 -14.34 -7.62
N GLU A 79 -10.96 -14.69 -8.37
CA GLU A 79 -11.08 -14.35 -9.78
C GLU A 79 -11.70 -12.94 -9.88
N VAL A 80 -11.01 -12.04 -10.59
CA VAL A 80 -11.37 -10.64 -10.68
C VAL A 80 -11.41 -10.23 -12.15
N ALA A 81 -12.41 -9.45 -12.55
CA ALA A 81 -12.42 -8.86 -13.89
C ALA A 81 -11.17 -8.01 -14.11
N THR A 82 -10.55 -8.09 -15.29
CA THR A 82 -9.31 -7.39 -15.62
C THR A 82 -9.40 -5.89 -15.35
N SER A 83 -10.54 -5.26 -15.67
CA SER A 83 -10.80 -3.85 -15.38
C SER A 83 -10.79 -3.53 -13.89
N SER A 84 -11.40 -4.40 -13.06
CA SER A 84 -11.38 -4.27 -11.60
C SER A 84 -9.97 -4.46 -11.04
N ALA A 85 -9.21 -5.42 -11.57
CA ALA A 85 -7.83 -5.65 -11.16
C ALA A 85 -6.93 -4.43 -11.44
N ILE A 86 -7.10 -3.75 -12.59
CA ILE A 86 -6.40 -2.50 -12.91
C ILE A 86 -6.71 -1.42 -11.86
N TRP A 87 -7.99 -1.20 -11.56
CA TRP A 87 -8.38 -0.19 -10.58
C TRP A 87 -7.89 -0.50 -9.17
N ILE A 88 -7.95 -1.77 -8.77
CA ILE A 88 -7.40 -2.22 -7.50
C ILE A 88 -5.89 -1.93 -7.45
N ALA A 89 -5.14 -2.30 -8.49
CA ALA A 89 -3.70 -2.06 -8.57
C ALA A 89 -3.36 -0.55 -8.53
N LEU A 90 -4.10 0.30 -9.25
CA LEU A 90 -3.81 1.74 -9.28
C LEU A 90 -4.24 2.48 -8.01
N ALA A 91 -5.21 1.96 -7.25
CA ALA A 91 -5.78 2.67 -6.11
C ALA A 91 -4.77 2.96 -4.99
N GLY A 92 -3.83 2.06 -4.70
CA GLY A 92 -2.76 2.31 -3.72
C GLY A 92 -1.81 3.43 -4.12
N PRO A 93 -1.15 3.35 -5.31
CA PRO A 93 -0.35 4.45 -5.85
C PRO A 93 -1.12 5.79 -5.88
N LEU A 94 -2.38 5.79 -6.32
CA LEU A 94 -3.21 7.00 -6.33
C LEU A 94 -3.44 7.56 -4.93
N ALA A 95 -3.70 6.71 -3.93
CA ALA A 95 -3.84 7.13 -2.53
C ALA A 95 -2.54 7.78 -2.01
N SER A 96 -1.37 7.20 -2.32
CA SER A 96 -0.07 7.80 -1.98
C SER A 96 0.12 9.16 -2.66
N LEU A 97 -0.19 9.28 -3.96
CA LEU A 97 -0.07 10.55 -4.67
C LEU A 97 -0.98 11.63 -4.08
N VAL A 98 -2.26 11.29 -3.81
CA VAL A 98 -3.20 12.20 -3.14
C VAL A 98 -2.65 12.62 -1.77
N MET A 99 -2.13 11.69 -0.98
CA MET A 99 -1.55 11.99 0.32
C MET A 99 -0.31 12.89 0.23
N ALA A 100 0.53 12.72 -0.81
CA ALA A 100 1.65 13.62 -1.07
C ALA A 100 1.17 15.06 -1.35
N LEU A 101 0.11 15.22 -2.15
CA LEU A 101 -0.48 16.53 -2.45
C LEU A 101 -1.12 17.16 -1.20
N VAL A 102 -1.81 16.37 -0.37
CA VAL A 102 -2.33 16.82 0.93
C VAL A 102 -1.19 17.30 1.83
N CYS A 103 -0.09 16.55 1.92
CA CYS A 103 1.09 16.96 2.69
C CYS A 103 1.72 18.26 2.14
N ALA A 104 1.77 18.44 0.81
CA ALA A 104 2.25 19.67 0.21
C ALA A 104 1.37 20.88 0.58
N GLY A 105 0.05 20.72 0.54
CA GLY A 105 -0.91 21.74 0.99
C GLY A 105 -0.74 22.08 2.48
N LEU A 106 -0.64 21.05 3.34
CA LEU A 106 -0.40 21.21 4.77
C LEU A 106 0.92 21.93 5.08
N LYS A 107 1.99 21.61 4.34
CA LYS A 107 3.29 22.28 4.48
C LYS A 107 3.17 23.78 4.22
N ASN A 108 2.42 24.18 3.20
CA ASN A 108 2.18 25.59 2.88
C ASN A 108 1.34 26.27 3.96
N ALA A 109 0.29 25.60 4.45
CA ALA A 109 -0.58 26.11 5.51
C ALA A 109 0.15 26.31 6.85
N LEU A 110 1.15 25.48 7.15
CA LEU A 110 1.93 25.58 8.39
C LEU A 110 2.86 26.80 8.44
N GLY A 111 3.20 27.43 7.30
CA GLY A 111 4.04 28.63 7.26
C GLY A 111 5.35 28.51 8.05
N GLU A 112 5.61 29.46 8.96
CA GLU A 112 6.73 29.43 9.92
C GLU A 112 6.40 28.71 11.25
N GLY A 113 5.37 27.88 11.28
CA GLY A 113 4.94 27.11 12.45
C GLY A 113 5.96 26.08 12.96
N PRO A 114 5.54 25.20 13.90
CA PRO A 114 6.45 24.32 14.63
C PRO A 114 7.39 23.51 13.71
N SER A 115 8.70 23.61 13.97
CA SER A 115 9.73 23.00 13.13
C SER A 115 9.53 21.49 12.99
N LEU A 116 9.19 20.80 14.08
CA LEU A 116 8.94 19.35 14.07
C LEU A 116 7.76 18.97 13.16
N ALA A 117 6.64 19.69 13.24
CA ALA A 117 5.45 19.40 12.43
C ALA A 117 5.77 19.58 10.94
N ARG A 118 6.46 20.67 10.58
CA ARG A 118 6.90 20.92 9.20
C ARG A 118 7.85 19.84 8.70
N THR A 119 8.82 19.42 9.53
CA THR A 119 9.75 18.33 9.19
C THR A 119 9.01 17.03 8.94
N LEU A 120 8.06 16.64 9.81
CA LEU A 120 7.28 15.42 9.64
C LEU A 120 6.39 15.48 8.40
N VAL A 121 5.68 16.59 8.15
CA VAL A 121 4.85 16.76 6.95
C VAL A 121 5.70 16.70 5.67
N ASN A 122 6.89 17.33 5.67
CA ASN A 122 7.79 17.31 4.54
C ASN A 122 8.36 15.89 4.30
N ALA A 123 8.74 15.17 5.35
CA ALA A 123 9.15 13.78 5.26
C ALA A 123 8.01 12.88 4.75
N SER A 124 6.78 13.10 5.21
CA SER A 124 5.57 12.39 4.74
C SER A 124 5.31 12.63 3.26
N MET A 125 5.46 13.86 2.78
CA MET A 125 5.33 14.19 1.36
C MET A 125 6.32 13.39 0.52
N TYR A 126 7.62 13.42 0.87
CA TYR A 126 8.64 12.68 0.13
C TYR A 126 8.43 11.17 0.21
N TYR A 127 8.06 10.64 1.37
CA TYR A 127 7.78 9.22 1.52
C TYR A 127 6.63 8.77 0.62
N ASN A 128 5.52 9.52 0.57
CA ASN A 128 4.41 9.20 -0.32
C ASN A 128 4.79 9.31 -1.81
N MET A 129 5.61 10.29 -2.19
CA MET A 129 6.12 10.39 -3.57
C MET A 129 7.01 9.20 -3.93
N LEU A 130 7.90 8.80 -3.02
CA LEU A 130 8.75 7.63 -3.20
C LEU A 130 7.92 6.35 -3.25
N GLN A 131 6.92 6.21 -2.39
CA GLN A 131 6.01 5.07 -2.37
C GLN A 131 5.22 4.99 -3.68
N PHE A 132 4.63 6.09 -4.14
CA PHE A 132 3.97 6.18 -5.44
C PHE A 132 4.91 5.77 -6.59
N ALA A 133 6.10 6.36 -6.66
CA ALA A 133 7.05 6.07 -7.72
C ALA A 133 7.51 4.61 -7.70
N ALA A 134 7.84 4.08 -6.52
CA ALA A 134 8.28 2.70 -6.36
C ALA A 134 7.20 1.71 -6.79
N THR A 135 5.93 1.99 -6.50
CA THR A 135 4.84 1.05 -6.78
C THR A 135 4.23 1.20 -8.16
N ILE A 136 4.22 2.38 -8.77
CA ILE A 136 3.61 2.60 -10.09
C ILE A 136 4.52 2.17 -11.25
N ILE A 137 5.84 2.12 -11.05
CA ILE A 137 6.78 1.68 -12.09
C ILE A 137 6.61 0.16 -12.27
N PRO A 138 6.41 -0.35 -13.51
CA PRO A 138 6.14 -1.77 -13.75
C PRO A 138 7.41 -2.61 -13.63
N VAL A 139 7.71 -3.09 -12.42
CA VAL A 139 8.89 -3.91 -12.12
C VAL A 139 8.52 -5.07 -11.20
N LYS A 140 9.26 -6.17 -11.32
CA LYS A 140 9.33 -7.18 -10.27
C LYS A 140 10.44 -6.77 -9.32
N TYR A 141 10.12 -6.57 -8.05
CA TYR A 141 11.11 -6.10 -7.09
C TYR A 141 12.23 -7.13 -6.92
N PRO A 142 13.50 -6.69 -6.88
CA PRO A 142 14.64 -7.58 -6.73
C PRO A 142 14.59 -8.32 -5.39
N THR A 143 15.16 -9.52 -5.36
CA THR A 143 15.10 -10.43 -4.21
C THR A 143 15.80 -9.91 -2.95
N TRP A 144 16.73 -8.96 -3.08
CA TRP A 144 17.41 -8.32 -1.95
C TRP A 144 16.61 -7.18 -1.31
N TRP A 145 15.50 -6.75 -1.93
CA TRP A 145 14.67 -5.67 -1.39
C TRP A 145 13.77 -6.21 -0.28
N PHE A 146 14.25 -6.14 0.96
CA PHE A 146 13.55 -6.57 2.17
C PHE A 146 12.06 -6.17 2.17
N GLY A 147 11.17 -7.12 2.50
CA GLY A 147 9.71 -6.93 2.53
C GLY A 147 9.00 -7.00 1.17
N TYR A 148 9.67 -6.61 0.09
CA TYR A 148 9.12 -6.57 -1.27
C TYR A 148 9.73 -7.61 -2.22
N ALA A 149 10.73 -8.37 -1.77
CA ALA A 149 11.48 -9.34 -2.56
C ALA A 149 10.60 -10.25 -3.44
N GLY A 150 10.83 -10.21 -4.75
CA GLY A 150 10.13 -11.05 -5.73
C GLY A 150 8.68 -10.65 -5.99
N ARG A 151 8.16 -9.59 -5.36
CA ARG A 151 6.79 -9.14 -5.56
C ARG A 151 6.67 -8.32 -6.84
N TRP A 152 5.50 -8.39 -7.47
CA TRP A 152 5.15 -7.46 -8.53
C TRP A 152 4.88 -6.07 -7.93
N SER A 153 5.28 -5.01 -8.62
CA SER A 153 4.77 -3.68 -8.32
C SER A 153 3.30 -3.57 -8.73
N ASP A 154 2.61 -2.56 -8.22
CA ASP A 154 1.25 -2.26 -8.64
C ASP A 154 1.17 -1.90 -10.11
N GLY A 155 2.14 -1.14 -10.59
CA GLY A 155 2.31 -0.82 -11.99
C GLY A 155 2.47 -2.06 -12.85
N LEU A 156 3.17 -3.09 -12.37
CA LEU A 156 3.37 -4.32 -13.13
C LEU A 156 2.07 -5.12 -13.24
N LEU A 157 1.28 -5.20 -12.17
CA LEU A 157 -0.04 -5.83 -12.20
C LEU A 157 -0.99 -5.07 -13.15
N ALA A 158 -1.04 -3.74 -13.04
CA ALA A 158 -1.85 -2.92 -13.93
C ALA A 158 -1.41 -3.06 -15.40
N TRP A 159 -0.10 -3.05 -15.67
CA TRP A 159 0.47 -3.28 -16.99
C TRP A 159 0.05 -4.64 -17.56
N HIS A 160 0.20 -5.70 -16.76
CA HIS A 160 -0.18 -7.04 -17.19
C HIS A 160 -1.68 -7.13 -17.50
N CYS A 161 -2.54 -6.49 -16.71
CA CYS A 161 -3.97 -6.45 -16.99
C CYS A 161 -4.30 -5.62 -18.24
N LEU A 162 -3.55 -4.55 -18.53
CA LEU A 162 -3.79 -3.69 -19.70
C LEU A 162 -3.36 -4.34 -21.02
N PHE A 163 -2.31 -5.16 -20.98
CA PHE A 163 -1.69 -5.75 -22.19
C PHE A 163 -1.81 -7.27 -22.25
N GLY A 164 -2.35 -7.91 -21.22
CA GLY A 164 -2.63 -9.34 -21.19
C GLY A 164 -3.88 -9.69 -21.99
N GLU A 165 -3.96 -10.95 -22.41
CA GLU A 165 -5.14 -11.52 -23.05
C GLU A 165 -6.03 -12.13 -21.96
N GLY A 166 -7.29 -11.70 -21.87
CA GLY A 166 -8.25 -12.23 -20.89
C GLY A 166 -9.12 -11.14 -20.24
N ASP A 167 -10.38 -11.46 -20.00
CA ASP A 167 -11.34 -10.59 -19.32
C ASP A 167 -11.26 -10.71 -17.78
N LYS A 168 -10.49 -11.68 -17.28
CA LYS A 168 -10.33 -11.97 -15.86
C LYS A 168 -8.90 -12.35 -15.50
N VAL A 169 -8.57 -12.13 -14.22
CA VAL A 169 -7.28 -12.44 -13.61
C VAL A 169 -7.53 -13.10 -12.25
N VAL A 170 -6.75 -14.14 -11.95
CA VAL A 170 -6.79 -14.79 -10.63
C VAL A 170 -5.75 -14.15 -9.71
N LEU A 171 -6.19 -13.65 -8.56
CA LEU A 171 -5.35 -13.07 -7.50
C LEU A 171 -5.32 -14.00 -6.29
N THR A 172 -4.18 -14.14 -5.62
CA THR A 172 -4.03 -15.02 -4.45
C THR A 172 -4.05 -14.26 -3.11
N ASP A 173 -4.36 -14.92 -1.96
CA ASP A 173 -4.46 -14.29 -0.61
C ASP A 173 -3.22 -13.46 -0.28
N THR A 174 -2.05 -14.01 -0.59
CA THR A 174 -0.82 -13.24 -0.63
C THR A 174 -0.77 -12.50 -1.95
N ALA A 175 -1.42 -11.34 -2.06
CA ALA A 175 -1.65 -10.58 -3.29
C ALA A 175 -0.42 -10.30 -4.19
N ARG A 176 0.79 -10.76 -3.85
CA ARG A 176 2.01 -10.63 -4.66
C ARG A 176 3.04 -11.78 -4.53
N ARG A 177 2.66 -12.99 -4.07
CA ARG A 177 3.57 -14.17 -4.13
C ARG A 177 3.12 -15.10 -5.24
N ASP A 178 3.52 -14.72 -6.45
CA ASP A 178 3.53 -15.56 -7.66
C ASP A 178 2.16 -16.11 -8.13
N GLU A 179 2.06 -16.32 -9.43
CA GLU A 179 0.95 -17.02 -10.13
C GLU A 179 -0.33 -16.20 -10.35
N ILE A 180 -0.33 -15.45 -11.46
CA ILE A 180 -1.43 -15.64 -12.41
C ILE A 180 -1.24 -17.06 -12.92
N VAL A 181 -2.11 -17.96 -12.49
CA VAL A 181 -2.25 -19.27 -13.14
C VAL A 181 -2.98 -18.97 -14.44
N ASN A 182 -2.25 -18.97 -15.56
CA ASN A 182 -2.90 -19.04 -16.86
C ASN A 182 -3.55 -20.42 -16.95
N ASP A 183 -4.86 -20.45 -17.18
CA ASP A 183 -5.56 -21.66 -17.61
C ASP A 183 -5.09 -22.09 -19.02
#